data_AF-A0A3B8XB85-F1
#
_entry.id   AF-A0A3B8XB85-F1
#
_cell.length_a   1.000
_cell.length_b   1.000
_cell.length_c   1.000
_cell.angle_alpha   90.00
_cell.angle_beta   90.00
_cell.angle_gamma   90.00
#
_symmetry.space_group_name_H-M   'P 1'
#
loop_
_entity.id
_entity.type
_entity.pdbx_description
1 polymer ?
#
loop_
_entity_poly.entity_id
_entity_poly.type
_entity_poly.pdbx_seq_one_letter_code
_entity_poly.pdbx_strand_id
1 'polypeptide(L)'
;MGHPHVVVSLFPPVALILGHEIFVRCRMRPVAAGALAGVTAAFQLLTGEELLAMTALIGAIGVALLALLHRDEVRPALPYVLKAAGAALLAFAIVAAYPLAFQFLGPQRVSGNVQQPDVYVSDLLAFVIPSRLINFTGNVTENGAYIGLPLLALFAAGLVAGWRRPAIRWIGLMTLIVAVLSLGPHLHVNGNVTPIWLPWAAVAQLPLVGSALPARLMAIAFLGVGIVAAGAFAIARTPARRFTTGFLLFAGLLAISPSVPYPSAPAIAPAFFRPGGDVERIIPGAVVLITPFSSKQSTDAMYWQAVANYRFKMPEGDAFTPGPYLGPHPSFLQSALDGLDAGRALTVTPDVRARALADLETFGVTTIVAGPSPGHAAIVDFLTQVEATAPVADGGVEVWWRVSSG
;
A
#
# COMPACT_ATOMS: atom_id res chain seq x y z
N MET A 1 -8.86 -6.64 -2.16
CA MET A 1 -9.13 -5.22 -1.85
C MET A 1 -7.78 -4.53 -1.72
N GLY A 2 -7.55 -3.42 -2.43
CA GLY A 2 -6.30 -2.65 -2.32
C GLY A 2 -6.20 -1.93 -0.97
N HIS A 3 -5.05 -1.31 -0.70
CA HIS A 3 -4.83 -0.60 0.55
C HIS A 3 -5.71 0.67 0.63
N PRO A 4 -6.55 0.84 1.69
CA PRO A 4 -7.49 1.97 1.78
C PRO A 4 -6.85 3.34 1.61
N HIS A 5 -5.63 3.54 2.12
CA HIS A 5 -4.89 4.81 2.01
C HIS A 5 -4.46 5.15 0.59
N VAL A 6 -4.36 4.16 -0.29
CA VAL A 6 -4.05 4.34 -1.72
C VAL A 6 -5.34 4.50 -2.51
N VAL A 7 -6.38 3.71 -2.20
CA VAL A 7 -7.68 3.77 -2.88
C VAL A 7 -8.35 5.14 -2.66
N VAL A 8 -8.27 5.69 -1.45
CA VAL A 8 -8.83 7.00 -1.10
C VAL A 8 -7.77 8.10 -1.32
N SER A 9 -7.34 8.27 -2.57
CA SER A 9 -6.36 9.29 -2.99
C SER A 9 -6.96 10.69 -3.12
N LEU A 10 -7.50 11.25 -2.03
CA LEU A 10 -8.21 12.55 -2.03
C LEU A 10 -7.29 13.77 -2.11
N PHE A 11 -6.09 13.70 -1.53
CA PHE A 11 -5.22 14.87 -1.41
C PHE A 11 -4.31 15.17 -2.61
N PRO A 12 -3.89 14.21 -3.49
CA PRO A 12 -3.11 14.56 -4.68
C PRO A 12 -3.80 15.58 -5.61
N PRO A 13 -5.11 15.49 -5.90
CA PRO A 13 -5.82 16.54 -6.63
C PRO A 13 -5.81 17.90 -5.91
N VAL A 14 -5.97 17.90 -4.59
CA VAL A 14 -5.95 19.13 -3.77
C VAL A 14 -4.56 19.76 -3.78
N ALA A 15 -3.51 18.96 -3.65
CA ALA A 15 -2.12 19.38 -3.77
C ALA A 15 -1.82 19.99 -5.15
N LEU A 16 -2.36 19.43 -6.23
CA LEU A 16 -2.25 20.02 -7.57
C LEU A 16 -2.92 21.40 -7.65
N ILE A 17 -4.13 21.54 -7.09
CA ILE A 17 -4.87 22.82 -7.08
C ILE A 17 -4.12 23.87 -6.25
N LEU A 18 -3.69 23.53 -5.05
CA LEU A 18 -2.94 24.43 -4.16
C LEU A 18 -1.56 24.75 -4.73
N GLY A 19 -0.87 23.80 -5.34
CA GLY A 19 0.37 24.04 -6.07
C GLY A 19 0.16 25.01 -7.23
N HIS A 20 -0.89 24.84 -8.02
CA HIS A 20 -1.24 25.79 -9.08
C HIS A 20 -1.55 27.19 -8.52
N GLU A 21 -2.21 27.27 -7.36
CA GLU A 21 -2.46 28.54 -6.69
C GLU A 21 -1.17 29.21 -6.20
N ILE A 22 -0.26 28.45 -5.57
CA ILE A 22 0.97 28.98 -4.97
C ILE A 22 2.04 29.34 -6.01
N PHE A 23 2.18 28.54 -7.07
CA PHE A 23 3.27 28.67 -8.04
C PHE A 23 2.87 29.37 -9.34
N VAL A 24 1.56 29.51 -9.64
CA VAL A 24 1.11 30.06 -10.93
C VAL A 24 0.10 31.20 -10.77
N ARG A 25 -0.98 31.01 -10.01
CA ARG A 25 -2.05 32.02 -9.92
C ARG A 25 -1.72 33.16 -8.97
N CYS A 26 -1.12 32.85 -7.82
CA CYS A 26 -0.75 33.78 -6.76
C CYS A 26 -1.89 34.75 -6.35
N ARG A 27 -3.15 34.30 -6.33
CA ARG A 27 -4.33 35.16 -6.04
C ARG A 27 -4.67 35.16 -4.56
N MET A 28 -4.47 34.06 -3.87
CA MET A 28 -4.71 33.93 -2.43
C MET A 28 -3.62 34.66 -1.63
N ARG A 29 -3.93 35.01 -0.37
CA ARG A 29 -2.90 35.47 0.57
C ARG A 29 -1.87 34.33 0.77
N PRO A 30 -0.55 34.59 0.68
CA PRO A 30 0.45 33.52 0.68
C PRO A 30 0.40 32.66 1.94
N VAL A 31 0.15 33.29 3.09
CA VAL A 31 0.00 32.57 4.37
C VAL A 31 -1.20 31.63 4.36
N ALA A 32 -2.33 32.03 3.78
CA ALA A 32 -3.53 31.20 3.70
C ALA A 32 -3.33 30.03 2.73
N ALA A 33 -2.79 30.28 1.53
CA ALA A 33 -2.50 29.24 0.56
C ALA A 33 -1.48 28.22 1.12
N GLY A 34 -0.42 28.73 1.75
CA GLY A 34 0.59 27.93 2.44
C GLY A 34 0.00 27.09 3.57
N ALA A 35 -0.76 27.71 4.49
CA ALA A 35 -1.37 26.99 5.60
C ALA A 35 -2.31 25.87 5.12
N LEU A 36 -3.13 26.12 4.10
CA LEU A 36 -3.98 25.09 3.49
C LEU A 36 -3.15 23.94 2.90
N ALA A 37 -2.05 24.24 2.22
CA ALA A 37 -1.14 23.22 1.69
C ALA A 37 -0.48 22.40 2.80
N GLY A 38 -0.04 23.05 3.88
CA GLY A 38 0.53 22.38 5.06
C GLY A 38 -0.45 21.46 5.76
N VAL A 39 -1.68 21.91 6.00
CA VAL A 39 -2.76 21.09 6.59
C VAL A 39 -3.13 19.93 5.68
N THR A 40 -3.23 20.16 4.37
CA THR A 40 -3.49 19.12 3.36
C THR A 40 -2.40 18.05 3.40
N ALA A 41 -1.13 18.47 3.43
CA ALA A 41 0.01 17.56 3.53
C ALA A 41 -0.01 16.77 4.85
N ALA A 42 -0.39 17.40 5.97
CA ALA A 42 -0.47 16.72 7.26
C ALA A 42 -1.61 15.68 7.30
N PHE A 43 -2.77 15.98 6.73
CA PHE A 43 -3.83 14.98 6.60
C PHE A 43 -3.45 13.86 5.62
N GLN A 44 -2.72 14.16 4.55
CA GLN A 44 -2.16 13.14 3.68
C GLN A 44 -1.14 12.27 4.43
N LEU A 45 -0.30 12.83 5.32
CA LEU A 45 0.59 12.05 6.18
C LEU A 45 -0.19 11.07 7.06
N LEU A 46 -1.22 11.58 7.75
CA LEU A 46 -2.04 10.79 8.69
C LEU A 46 -2.87 9.70 8.01
N THR A 47 -3.14 9.84 6.71
CA THR A 47 -3.87 8.83 5.93
C THR A 47 -2.94 7.90 5.18
N GLY A 48 -1.84 8.39 4.62
CA GLY A 48 -0.86 7.62 3.86
C GLY A 48 0.42 8.40 3.60
N GLU A 49 1.46 8.15 4.40
CA GLU A 49 2.78 8.78 4.27
C GLU A 49 3.42 8.57 2.90
N GLU A 50 3.29 7.38 2.32
CA GLU A 50 3.85 7.09 1.01
C GLU A 50 3.22 7.94 -0.10
N LEU A 51 1.89 8.15 -0.05
CA LEU A 51 1.21 8.99 -1.03
C LEU A 51 1.56 10.46 -0.84
N LEU A 52 1.84 10.91 0.40
CA LEU A 52 2.45 12.23 0.65
C LEU A 52 3.82 12.33 -0.03
N ALA A 53 4.71 11.37 0.22
CA ALA A 53 6.07 11.36 -0.32
C ALA A 53 6.07 11.35 -1.85
N MET A 54 5.23 10.52 -2.48
CA MET A 54 5.06 10.49 -3.93
C MET A 54 4.52 11.81 -4.48
N THR A 55 3.48 12.38 -3.86
CA THR A 55 2.92 13.67 -4.27
C THR A 55 3.94 14.79 -4.14
N ALA A 56 4.72 14.82 -3.05
CA ALA A 56 5.77 15.79 -2.81
C ALA A 56 6.92 15.64 -3.82
N LEU A 57 7.33 14.41 -4.14
CA LEU A 57 8.36 14.13 -5.15
C LEU A 57 7.92 14.62 -6.54
N ILE A 58 6.72 14.22 -6.99
CA ILE A 58 6.20 14.63 -8.30
C ILE A 58 5.96 16.15 -8.34
N GLY A 59 5.48 16.73 -7.23
CA GLY A 59 5.35 18.18 -7.07
C GLY A 59 6.70 18.89 -7.18
N ALA A 60 7.74 18.39 -6.52
CA ALA A 60 9.09 18.94 -6.57
C ALA A 60 9.69 18.86 -7.98
N ILE A 61 9.54 17.73 -8.67
CA ILE A 61 9.95 17.59 -10.08
C ILE A 61 9.22 18.62 -10.95
N GLY A 62 7.91 18.75 -10.78
CA GLY A 62 7.11 19.74 -11.51
C GLY A 62 7.56 21.18 -11.25
N VAL A 63 7.77 21.56 -9.99
CA VAL A 63 8.24 22.91 -9.62
C VAL A 63 9.65 23.16 -10.16
N ALA A 64 10.56 22.20 -10.07
CA ALA A 64 11.91 22.32 -10.62
C ALA A 64 11.88 22.54 -12.14
N LEU A 65 11.07 21.76 -12.87
CA LEU A 65 10.88 21.94 -14.30
C LEU A 65 10.23 23.30 -14.64
N LEU A 66 9.27 23.78 -13.86
CA LEU A 66 8.71 25.14 -14.05
C LEU A 66 9.77 26.22 -13.85
N ALA A 67 10.56 26.11 -12.79
CA ALA A 67 11.63 27.06 -12.48
C ALA A 67 12.73 27.08 -13.55
N LEU A 68 13.06 25.93 -14.13
CA LEU A 68 14.02 25.81 -15.24
C LEU A 68 13.46 26.44 -16.53
N LEU A 69 12.19 26.20 -16.85
CA LEU A 69 11.55 26.69 -18.07
C LEU A 69 11.18 28.19 -18.02
N HIS A 70 10.86 28.71 -16.83
CA HIS A 70 10.43 30.09 -16.60
C HIS A 70 11.35 30.79 -15.59
N ARG A 71 12.66 30.65 -15.79
CA ARG A 71 13.71 31.18 -14.90
C ARG A 71 13.55 32.67 -14.54
N ASP A 72 13.01 33.46 -15.48
CA ASP A 72 12.83 34.90 -15.32
C ASP A 72 11.67 35.25 -14.37
N GLU A 73 10.73 34.32 -14.18
CA GLU A 73 9.57 34.45 -13.27
C GLU A 73 9.87 33.98 -11.84
N VAL A 74 10.96 33.25 -11.63
CA VAL A 74 11.34 32.70 -10.32
C VAL A 74 11.63 33.81 -9.31
N ARG A 75 12.45 34.80 -9.69
CA ARG A 75 12.85 35.89 -8.78
C ARG A 75 11.64 36.72 -8.31
N PRO A 76 10.72 37.16 -9.20
CA PRO A 76 9.50 37.85 -8.77
C PRO A 76 8.59 37.00 -7.86
N ALA A 77 8.48 35.69 -8.10
CA ALA A 77 7.59 34.82 -7.33
C ALA A 77 8.16 34.45 -5.95
N LEU A 78 9.49 34.51 -5.77
CA LEU A 78 10.19 34.00 -4.60
C LEU A 78 9.65 34.54 -3.26
N PRO A 79 9.38 35.85 -3.06
CA PRO A 79 8.88 36.34 -1.77
C PRO A 79 7.49 35.79 -1.42
N TYR A 80 6.63 35.57 -2.42
CA TYR A 80 5.31 34.97 -2.21
C TYR A 80 5.46 33.49 -1.85
N VAL A 81 6.24 32.75 -2.65
CA VAL A 81 6.48 31.31 -2.47
C VAL A 81 7.14 31.03 -1.13
N LEU A 82 8.13 31.81 -0.70
CA LEU A 82 8.80 31.64 0.60
C LEU A 82 7.83 31.87 1.77
N LYS A 83 6.96 32.88 1.68
CA LYS A 83 5.92 33.11 2.70
C LYS A 83 4.91 31.96 2.76
N ALA A 84 4.49 31.46 1.60
CA ALA A 84 3.60 30.31 1.52
C ALA A 84 4.27 29.04 2.05
N ALA A 85 5.52 28.77 1.68
CA ALA A 85 6.30 27.63 2.16
C ALA A 85 6.51 27.70 3.68
N GLY A 86 6.84 28.87 4.24
CA GLY A 86 6.96 29.05 5.69
C GLY A 86 5.64 28.78 6.42
N ALA A 87 4.52 29.28 5.91
CA ALA A 87 3.20 29.00 6.47
C ALA A 87 2.80 27.52 6.33
N ALA A 88 3.14 26.88 5.21
CA ALA A 88 2.89 25.45 4.99
C ALA A 88 3.69 24.58 5.95
N LEU A 89 4.99 24.86 6.13
CA LEU A 89 5.85 24.16 7.08
C LEU A 89 5.34 24.31 8.52
N LEU A 90 4.96 25.52 8.92
CA LEU A 90 4.41 25.77 10.26
C LEU A 90 3.09 25.01 10.47
N ALA A 91 2.15 25.10 9.54
CA ALA A 91 0.86 24.43 9.64
C ALA A 91 1.01 22.89 9.62
N PHE A 92 1.89 22.37 8.76
CA PHE A 92 2.23 20.95 8.72
C PHE A 92 2.82 20.50 10.06
N ALA A 93 3.81 21.22 10.59
CA ALA A 93 4.48 20.89 11.84
C ALA A 93 3.50 20.88 13.03
N ILE A 94 2.56 21.82 13.11
CA ILE A 94 1.57 21.85 14.19
C ILE A 94 0.77 20.54 14.29
N VAL A 95 0.44 19.93 13.15
CA VAL A 95 -0.36 18.70 13.10
C VAL A 95 0.52 17.44 13.12
N ALA A 96 1.64 17.46 12.39
CA ALA A 96 2.47 16.29 12.13
C ALA A 96 3.63 16.10 13.12
N ALA A 97 4.01 17.11 13.91
CA ALA A 97 5.19 17.01 14.76
C ALA A 97 5.10 15.88 15.78
N TYR A 98 3.95 15.71 16.45
CA TYR A 98 3.76 14.64 17.43
C TYR A 98 3.85 13.23 16.80
N PRO A 99 3.06 12.87 15.76
CA PRO A 99 3.15 11.53 15.17
C PRO A 99 4.53 11.26 14.56
N LEU A 100 5.15 12.24 13.89
CA LEU A 100 6.50 12.07 13.34
C LEU A 100 7.56 11.92 14.44
N ALA A 101 7.45 12.68 15.54
CA ALA A 101 8.36 12.53 16.67
C ALA A 101 8.24 11.14 17.28
N PHE A 102 7.02 10.62 17.44
CA PHE A 102 6.83 9.25 17.92
C PHE A 102 7.38 8.20 16.94
N GLN A 103 7.14 8.36 15.63
CA GLN A 103 7.64 7.44 14.60
C GLN A 103 9.17 7.38 14.56
N PHE A 104 9.86 8.52 14.65
CA PHE A 104 11.32 8.58 14.50
C PHE A 104 12.12 8.51 15.82
N LEU A 105 11.52 8.90 16.95
CA LEU A 105 12.18 8.99 18.25
C LEU A 105 11.54 8.08 19.32
N GLY A 106 10.37 7.51 19.05
CA GLY A 106 9.68 6.60 19.96
C GLY A 106 10.36 5.24 20.08
N PRO A 107 9.85 4.37 20.97
CA PRO A 107 10.31 2.98 21.08
C PRO A 107 9.92 2.17 19.82
N GLN A 108 10.55 1.01 19.64
CA GLN A 108 10.22 0.05 18.56
C GLN A 108 10.33 0.60 17.13
N ARG A 109 11.35 1.42 16.87
CA ARG A 109 11.57 2.04 15.57
C ARG A 109 11.87 1.00 14.49
N VAL A 110 11.16 1.15 13.38
CA VAL A 110 11.40 0.41 12.14
C VAL A 110 12.61 1.04 11.44
N SER A 111 13.55 0.23 10.99
CA SER A 111 14.77 0.71 10.35
C SER A 111 15.20 -0.20 9.19
N GLY A 112 15.88 0.39 8.20
CA GLY A 112 16.18 -0.31 6.96
C GLY A 112 14.98 -0.36 6.01
N ASN A 113 15.17 -1.06 4.88
CA ASN A 113 14.11 -1.23 3.89
C ASN A 113 13.20 -2.37 4.32
N VAL A 114 11.93 -2.05 4.54
CA VAL A 114 10.93 -3.07 4.93
C VAL A 114 10.29 -3.74 3.71
N GLN A 115 10.31 -3.04 2.58
CA GLN A 115 9.90 -3.59 1.29
C GLN A 115 11.13 -3.88 0.45
N GLN A 116 11.08 -5.00 -0.27
CA GLN A 116 12.12 -5.33 -1.21
C GLN A 116 12.07 -4.33 -2.39
N PRO A 117 13.19 -3.66 -2.69
CA PRO A 117 13.28 -2.84 -3.90
C PRO A 117 12.99 -3.67 -5.14
N ASP A 118 12.48 -3.02 -6.19
CA ASP A 118 12.31 -3.64 -7.52
C ASP A 118 11.27 -4.78 -7.59
N VAL A 119 10.45 -4.98 -6.56
CA VAL A 119 9.36 -5.99 -6.58
C VAL A 119 8.02 -5.38 -6.98
N TYR A 120 7.67 -4.23 -6.38
CA TYR A 120 6.35 -3.60 -6.53
C TYR A 120 6.37 -2.44 -7.53
N VAL A 121 6.67 -2.77 -8.78
CA VAL A 121 6.84 -1.81 -9.89
C VAL A 121 5.77 -2.06 -10.96
N SER A 122 5.39 -1.04 -11.73
CA SER A 122 4.47 -1.22 -12.86
C SER A 122 5.13 -2.06 -13.95
N ASP A 123 4.49 -3.15 -14.36
CA ASP A 123 4.92 -3.89 -15.55
C ASP A 123 4.55 -3.10 -16.81
N LEU A 124 5.44 -3.09 -17.82
CA LEU A 124 5.19 -2.37 -19.06
C LEU A 124 3.89 -2.82 -19.75
N LEU A 125 3.60 -4.12 -19.72
CA LEU A 125 2.40 -4.67 -20.32
C LEU A 125 1.13 -4.28 -19.54
N ALA A 126 1.26 -3.96 -18.25
CA ALA A 126 0.12 -3.63 -17.41
C ALA A 126 -0.63 -2.41 -17.90
N PHE A 127 0.00 -1.45 -18.58
CA PHE A 127 -0.70 -0.28 -19.12
C PHE A 127 -1.78 -0.64 -20.15
N VAL A 128 -1.62 -1.75 -20.87
CA VAL A 128 -2.44 -2.13 -22.03
C VAL A 128 -3.17 -3.45 -21.82
N ILE A 129 -2.56 -4.40 -21.11
CA ILE A 129 -3.07 -5.75 -20.87
C ILE A 129 -3.65 -5.81 -19.46
N PRO A 130 -4.90 -6.30 -19.28
CA PRO A 130 -5.50 -6.44 -17.96
C PRO A 130 -4.61 -7.23 -17.00
N SER A 131 -4.55 -6.78 -15.75
CA SER A 131 -3.67 -7.30 -14.70
C SER A 131 -3.74 -8.82 -14.48
N ARG A 132 -4.90 -9.43 -14.74
CA ARG A 132 -5.11 -10.90 -14.65
C ARG A 132 -4.42 -11.73 -15.74
N LEU A 133 -3.97 -11.10 -16.82
CA LEU A 133 -3.37 -11.77 -17.98
C LEU A 133 -1.84 -11.57 -18.05
N ILE A 134 -1.27 -10.89 -17.06
CA ILE A 134 0.17 -10.66 -16.95
C ILE A 134 0.69 -11.28 -15.67
N ASN A 135 1.92 -11.79 -15.71
CA ASN A 135 2.64 -12.13 -14.49
C ASN A 135 3.17 -10.84 -13.86
N PHE A 136 2.90 -10.64 -12.58
CA PHE A 136 3.33 -9.46 -11.84
C PHE A 136 4.33 -9.88 -10.77
N THR A 137 5.43 -9.14 -10.62
CA THR A 137 6.49 -9.45 -9.65
C THR A 137 6.06 -9.24 -8.21
N GLY A 138 5.17 -8.28 -7.96
CA GLY A 138 4.56 -8.07 -6.64
C GLY A 138 3.31 -8.94 -6.45
N ASN A 139 2.40 -8.48 -5.58
CA ASN A 139 1.12 -9.15 -5.38
C ASN A 139 0.00 -8.54 -6.25
N VAL A 140 -1.11 -9.26 -6.39
CA VAL A 140 -2.25 -8.83 -7.22
C VAL A 140 -2.94 -7.56 -6.69
N THR A 141 -2.75 -7.19 -5.41
CA THR A 141 -3.37 -5.99 -4.82
C THR A 141 -2.63 -4.70 -5.18
N GLU A 142 -1.34 -4.78 -5.52
CA GLU A 142 -0.52 -3.66 -6.00
C GLU A 142 -0.49 -3.53 -7.53
N ASN A 143 -1.10 -4.47 -8.27
CA ASN A 143 -1.14 -4.46 -9.73
C ASN A 143 -2.25 -3.54 -10.26
N GLY A 144 -2.03 -2.22 -10.11
CA GLY A 144 -3.00 -1.16 -10.41
C GLY A 144 -2.73 -0.34 -11.67
N ALA A 145 -1.80 -0.75 -12.54
CA ALA A 145 -1.33 0.08 -13.65
C ALA A 145 -2.20 0.04 -14.93
N TYR A 146 -3.27 -0.77 -14.97
CA TYR A 146 -4.10 -0.94 -16.16
C TYR A 146 -4.92 0.29 -16.54
N ILE A 147 -4.57 0.90 -17.68
CA ILE A 147 -5.27 2.05 -18.26
C ILE A 147 -6.27 1.60 -19.34
N GLY A 148 -5.87 0.64 -20.16
CA GLY A 148 -6.66 0.13 -21.28
C GLY A 148 -6.52 0.96 -22.57
N LEU A 149 -6.63 0.29 -23.72
CA LEU A 149 -6.46 0.89 -25.05
C LEU A 149 -7.37 2.11 -25.31
N PRO A 150 -8.66 2.10 -24.94
CA PRO A 150 -9.52 3.25 -25.21
C PRO A 150 -9.11 4.52 -24.45
N LEU A 151 -8.74 4.40 -23.17
CA LEU A 151 -8.27 5.56 -22.38
C LEU A 151 -6.89 6.03 -22.85
N LEU A 152 -5.99 5.10 -23.21
CA LEU A 152 -4.68 5.46 -23.77
C LEU A 152 -4.83 6.23 -25.09
N ALA A 153 -5.71 5.77 -25.99
CA ALA A 153 -6.00 6.46 -27.23
C ALA A 153 -6.61 7.85 -26.99
N LEU A 154 -7.54 7.95 -26.03
CA LEU A 154 -8.15 9.22 -25.65
C LEU A 154 -7.13 10.19 -25.03
N PHE A 155 -6.23 9.70 -24.18
CA PHE A 155 -5.13 10.46 -23.61
C PHE A 155 -4.20 10.99 -24.69
N ALA A 156 -3.74 10.13 -25.59
CA ALA A 156 -2.85 10.50 -26.69
C ALA A 156 -3.52 11.53 -27.63
N ALA A 157 -4.76 11.29 -28.04
CA ALA A 157 -5.51 12.22 -28.87
C ALA A 157 -5.75 13.56 -28.16
N GLY A 158 -6.06 13.53 -26.86
CA GLY A 158 -6.20 14.72 -26.02
C GLY A 158 -4.92 15.54 -25.91
N LEU A 159 -3.79 14.87 -25.72
CA LEU A 159 -2.48 15.50 -25.63
C LEU A 159 -2.08 16.15 -26.96
N VAL A 160 -2.27 15.45 -28.08
CA VAL A 160 -1.97 15.96 -29.42
C VAL A 160 -2.87 17.13 -29.79
N ALA A 161 -4.20 16.97 -29.63
CA ALA A 161 -5.16 18.03 -29.96
C ALA A 161 -5.03 19.25 -29.03
N GLY A 162 -4.67 19.00 -27.77
CA GLY A 162 -4.49 20.00 -26.72
C GLY A 162 -3.08 20.56 -26.61
N TRP A 163 -2.13 20.16 -27.47
CA TRP A 163 -0.70 20.48 -27.31
C TRP A 163 -0.40 21.98 -27.23
N ARG A 164 -1.20 22.80 -27.91
CA ARG A 164 -1.08 24.27 -27.87
C ARG A 164 -1.61 24.89 -26.58
N ARG A 165 -2.34 24.15 -25.74
CA ARG A 165 -2.81 24.61 -24.43
C ARG A 165 -1.73 24.27 -23.39
N PRO A 166 -1.09 25.25 -22.74
CA PRO A 166 0.04 25.00 -21.86
C PRO A 166 -0.30 24.06 -20.71
N ALA A 167 -1.53 24.16 -20.15
CA ALA A 167 -1.99 23.27 -19.09
C ALA A 167 -2.08 21.79 -19.53
N ILE A 168 -2.62 21.50 -20.72
CA ILE A 168 -2.73 20.12 -21.22
C ILE A 168 -1.34 19.57 -21.52
N ARG A 169 -0.48 20.37 -22.17
CA ARG A 169 0.90 19.98 -22.44
C ARG A 169 1.65 19.67 -21.14
N TRP A 170 1.55 20.54 -20.14
CA TRP A 170 2.20 20.37 -18.85
C TRP A 170 1.73 19.10 -18.12
N ILE A 171 0.41 18.94 -17.98
CA ILE A 171 -0.18 17.79 -17.29
C ILE A 171 0.13 16.50 -18.05
N GLY A 172 0.04 16.49 -19.37
CA GLY A 172 0.37 15.33 -20.20
C GLY A 172 1.83 14.91 -20.06
N LEU A 173 2.77 15.86 -20.10
CA LEU A 173 4.20 15.56 -19.90
C LEU A 173 4.49 15.05 -18.48
N MET A 174 3.92 15.68 -17.45
CA MET A 174 4.06 15.19 -16.08
C MET A 174 3.45 13.79 -15.91
N THR A 175 2.31 13.50 -16.55
CA THR A 175 1.70 12.16 -16.54
C THR A 175 2.64 11.12 -17.14
N LEU A 176 3.30 11.43 -18.26
CA LEU A 176 4.27 10.54 -18.89
C LEU A 176 5.50 10.33 -18.00
N ILE A 177 6.02 11.38 -17.35
CA ILE A 177 7.13 11.25 -16.40
C ILE A 177 6.73 10.34 -15.23
N VAL A 178 5.55 10.55 -14.64
CA VAL A 178 5.05 9.73 -13.54
C VAL A 178 4.87 8.26 -13.97
N ALA A 179 4.33 8.03 -15.17
CA ALA A 179 4.19 6.67 -15.72
C ALA A 179 5.54 5.98 -15.88
N VAL A 180 6.56 6.68 -16.40
CA VAL A 180 7.93 6.14 -16.52
C VAL A 180 8.55 5.87 -15.16
N LEU A 181 8.39 6.77 -14.18
CA LEU A 181 8.88 6.55 -12.82
C LEU A 181 8.19 5.36 -12.15
N SER A 182 6.92 5.08 -12.47
CA SER A 182 6.18 3.96 -11.92
C SER A 182 6.71 2.58 -12.35
N LEU A 183 7.45 2.52 -13.47
CA LEU A 183 8.09 1.30 -13.96
C LEU A 183 9.21 0.80 -13.04
N GLY A 184 9.65 1.61 -12.07
CA GLY A 184 10.64 1.21 -11.07
C GLY A 184 12.10 1.30 -11.55
N PRO A 185 13.05 0.79 -10.75
CA PRO A 185 14.48 0.84 -11.05
C PRO A 185 14.86 0.14 -12.35
N HIS A 186 14.28 -1.04 -12.60
CA HIS A 186 14.47 -1.79 -13.84
C HIS A 186 13.15 -1.96 -14.58
N LEU A 187 13.22 -2.08 -15.91
CA LEU A 187 12.03 -2.34 -16.71
C LEU A 187 11.56 -3.79 -16.51
N HIS A 188 10.29 -3.95 -16.11
CA HIS A 188 9.63 -5.26 -16.00
C HIS A 188 8.73 -5.52 -17.20
N VAL A 189 8.81 -6.73 -17.75
CA VAL A 189 7.98 -7.17 -18.88
C VAL A 189 7.42 -8.57 -18.62
N ASN A 190 6.11 -8.64 -18.43
CA ASN A 190 5.40 -9.87 -18.06
C ASN A 190 6.03 -10.59 -16.85
N GLY A 191 6.41 -9.83 -15.82
CA GLY A 191 7.01 -10.36 -14.59
C GLY A 191 8.51 -10.66 -14.68
N ASN A 192 9.13 -10.47 -15.86
CA ASN A 192 10.57 -10.62 -16.02
C ASN A 192 11.29 -9.29 -15.82
N VAL A 193 12.28 -9.29 -14.92
CA VAL A 193 13.17 -8.14 -14.69
C VAL A 193 14.20 -8.07 -15.80
N THR A 194 14.24 -6.96 -16.52
CA THR A 194 15.23 -6.73 -17.59
C THR A 194 16.44 -5.94 -17.07
N PRO A 195 17.60 -5.98 -17.75
CA PRO A 195 18.79 -5.22 -17.33
C PRO A 195 18.71 -3.71 -17.64
N ILE A 196 17.57 -3.22 -18.12
CA ILE A 196 17.41 -1.82 -18.56
C ILE A 196 17.13 -0.96 -17.33
N TRP A 197 18.09 -0.09 -16.98
CA TRP A 197 17.97 0.87 -15.90
C TRP A 197 17.05 2.03 -16.27
N LEU A 198 16.17 2.41 -15.34
CA LEU A 198 15.18 3.46 -15.48
C LEU A 198 15.40 4.58 -14.44
N PRO A 199 14.80 5.78 -14.62
CA PRO A 199 15.09 6.94 -13.78
C PRO A 199 14.79 6.75 -12.29
N TRP A 200 13.86 5.86 -11.93
CA TRP A 200 13.57 5.56 -10.53
C TRP A 200 14.77 4.96 -9.78
N ALA A 201 15.73 4.32 -10.47
CA ALA A 201 16.93 3.80 -9.84
C ALA A 201 17.74 4.88 -9.09
N ALA A 202 17.74 6.12 -9.60
CA ALA A 202 18.35 7.26 -8.90
C ALA A 202 17.48 7.75 -7.75
N VAL A 203 16.16 7.76 -7.93
CA VAL A 203 15.19 8.20 -6.90
C VAL A 203 15.18 7.27 -5.69
N ALA A 204 15.31 5.96 -5.91
CA ALA A 204 15.34 4.94 -4.86
C ALA A 204 16.53 5.08 -3.89
N GLN A 205 17.57 5.84 -4.26
CA GLN A 205 18.71 6.11 -3.40
C GLN A 205 18.45 7.25 -2.39
N LEU A 206 17.37 8.01 -2.57
CA LEU A 206 17.02 9.09 -1.64
C LEU A 206 16.59 8.50 -0.29
N PRO A 207 16.96 9.15 0.83
CA PRO A 207 16.52 8.71 2.14
C PRO A 207 14.99 8.69 2.20
N LEU A 208 14.43 7.70 2.91
CA LEU A 208 12.99 7.49 3.10
C LEU A 208 12.21 7.01 1.84
N VAL A 209 12.81 7.05 0.65
CA VAL A 209 12.15 6.62 -0.61
C VAL A 209 12.47 5.18 -0.98
N GLY A 210 13.50 4.57 -0.37
CA GLY A 210 13.94 3.21 -0.69
C GLY A 210 12.91 2.11 -0.44
N SER A 211 11.91 2.35 0.43
CA SER A 211 10.79 1.43 0.68
C SER A 211 9.49 1.81 -0.06
N ALA A 212 9.51 2.88 -0.88
CA ALA A 212 8.35 3.29 -1.65
C ALA A 212 8.11 2.35 -2.84
N LEU A 213 6.85 2.08 -3.15
CA LEU A 213 6.38 1.19 -4.21
C LEU A 213 6.10 2.00 -5.48
N PRO A 214 6.97 1.92 -6.52
CA PRO A 214 6.82 2.73 -7.73
C PRO A 214 5.47 2.55 -8.42
N ALA A 215 4.89 1.34 -8.36
CA ALA A 215 3.58 1.06 -8.93
C ALA A 215 2.47 2.02 -8.44
N ARG A 216 2.54 2.49 -7.19
CA ARG A 216 1.54 3.39 -6.60
C ARG A 216 1.56 4.81 -7.19
N LEU A 217 2.65 5.21 -7.87
CA LEU A 217 2.69 6.45 -8.66
C LEU A 217 1.60 6.50 -9.74
N MET A 218 1.11 5.36 -10.19
CA MET A 218 0.01 5.30 -11.15
C MET A 218 -1.26 5.98 -10.65
N ALA A 219 -1.50 6.05 -9.33
CA ALA A 219 -2.61 6.83 -8.77
C ALA A 219 -2.54 8.31 -9.19
N ILE A 220 -1.33 8.90 -9.19
CA ILE A 220 -1.09 10.27 -9.66
C ILE A 220 -1.17 10.34 -11.20
N ALA A 221 -0.68 9.32 -11.91
CA ALA A 221 -0.79 9.27 -13.37
C ALA A 221 -2.26 9.25 -13.82
N PHE A 222 -3.14 8.50 -13.15
CA PHE A 222 -4.57 8.46 -13.47
C PHE A 222 -5.26 9.82 -13.31
N LEU A 223 -4.86 10.64 -12.33
CA LEU A 223 -5.33 12.02 -12.21
C LEU A 223 -4.97 12.81 -13.49
N GLY A 224 -3.74 12.68 -13.97
CA GLY A 224 -3.29 13.32 -15.21
C GLY A 224 -4.01 12.80 -16.46
N VAL A 225 -4.20 11.48 -16.56
CA VAL A 225 -4.99 10.84 -17.63
C VAL A 225 -6.42 11.39 -17.63
N GLY A 226 -7.06 11.47 -16.47
CA GLY A 226 -8.41 12.01 -16.33
C GLY A 226 -8.53 13.48 -16.78
N ILE A 227 -7.57 14.32 -16.39
CA ILE A 227 -7.58 15.75 -16.79
C ILE A 227 -7.36 15.91 -18.29
N VAL A 228 -6.43 15.16 -18.90
CA VAL A 228 -6.19 15.22 -20.35
C VAL A 228 -7.37 14.65 -21.13
N ALA A 229 -8.00 13.57 -20.66
CA ALA A 229 -9.21 13.01 -21.25
C ALA A 229 -10.39 13.99 -21.20
N ALA A 230 -10.59 14.67 -20.05
CA ALA A 230 -11.58 15.74 -19.93
C ALA A 230 -11.27 16.92 -20.88
N GLY A 231 -9.98 17.28 -21.01
CA GLY A 231 -9.51 18.26 -21.97
C GLY A 231 -9.80 17.87 -23.42
N ALA A 232 -9.61 16.60 -23.79
CA ALA A 232 -9.92 16.05 -25.11
C ALA A 232 -11.40 16.21 -25.43
N PHE A 233 -12.27 15.87 -24.48
CA PHE A 233 -13.71 16.07 -24.61
C PHE A 233 -14.08 17.56 -24.76
N ALA A 234 -13.46 18.44 -23.99
CA ALA A 234 -13.70 19.89 -24.07
C ALA A 234 -13.19 20.53 -25.38
N ILE A 235 -12.19 19.94 -26.03
CA ILE A 235 -11.66 20.42 -27.33
C ILE A 235 -12.54 19.95 -28.50
N ALA A 236 -13.27 18.84 -28.35
CA ALA A 236 -14.11 18.29 -29.40
C ALA A 236 -15.25 19.25 -29.80
N ARG A 237 -15.07 19.92 -30.95
CA ARG A 237 -16.00 20.94 -31.45
C ARG A 237 -17.08 20.43 -32.40
N THR A 238 -16.86 19.30 -33.06
CA THR A 238 -17.83 18.69 -33.98
C THR A 238 -18.63 17.59 -33.27
N PRO A 239 -19.90 17.34 -33.67
CA PRO A 239 -20.71 16.29 -33.06
C PRO A 239 -20.06 14.91 -33.18
N ALA A 240 -19.46 14.60 -34.33
CA ALA A 240 -18.72 13.36 -34.54
C ALA A 240 -17.57 13.20 -33.53
N ARG A 241 -16.73 14.23 -33.35
CA ARG A 241 -15.63 14.17 -32.38
C ARG A 241 -16.11 14.02 -30.95
N ARG A 242 -17.20 14.70 -30.57
CA ARG A 242 -17.79 14.57 -29.22
C ARG A 242 -18.34 13.17 -28.97
N PHE A 243 -18.97 12.57 -29.98
CA PHE A 243 -19.42 11.19 -29.91
C PHE A 243 -18.23 10.24 -29.76
N THR A 244 -17.18 10.38 -30.58
CA THR A 244 -15.97 9.54 -30.49
C THR A 244 -15.26 9.68 -29.15
N THR A 245 -15.07 10.90 -28.63
CA THR A 245 -14.43 11.10 -27.32
C THR A 245 -15.29 10.57 -26.18
N GLY A 246 -16.60 10.78 -26.23
CA GLY A 246 -17.55 10.21 -25.27
C GLY A 246 -17.56 8.69 -25.28
N PHE A 247 -17.53 8.08 -26.48
CA PHE A 247 -17.45 6.63 -26.66
C PHE A 247 -16.13 6.07 -26.12
N LEU A 248 -14.99 6.67 -26.46
CA LEU A 248 -13.68 6.24 -25.93
C LEU A 248 -13.59 6.37 -24.41
N LEU A 249 -14.15 7.44 -23.85
CA LEU A 249 -14.25 7.62 -22.41
C LEU A 249 -15.11 6.52 -21.78
N PHE A 250 -16.29 6.26 -22.34
CA PHE A 250 -17.18 5.21 -21.85
C PHE A 250 -16.55 3.81 -21.95
N ALA A 251 -15.99 3.45 -23.10
CA ALA A 251 -15.28 2.18 -23.31
C ALA A 251 -14.07 2.06 -22.38
N GLY A 252 -13.39 3.18 -22.12
CA GLY A 252 -12.28 3.27 -21.20
C GLY A 252 -12.68 3.02 -19.75
N LEU A 253 -13.71 3.71 -19.27
CA LEU A 253 -14.28 3.51 -17.94
C LEU A 253 -14.81 2.09 -17.76
N LEU A 254 -15.40 1.50 -18.81
CA LEU A 254 -15.84 0.11 -18.81
C LEU A 254 -14.66 -0.86 -18.70
N ALA A 255 -13.53 -0.57 -19.35
CA ALA A 255 -12.34 -1.41 -19.30
C ALA A 255 -11.71 -1.46 -17.90
N ILE A 256 -11.65 -0.31 -17.20
CA ILE A 256 -11.11 -0.24 -15.83
C ILE A 256 -12.15 -0.55 -14.74
N SER A 257 -13.41 -0.78 -15.13
CA SER A 257 -14.48 -1.11 -14.19
C SER A 257 -14.18 -2.44 -13.51
N PRO A 258 -14.36 -2.56 -12.18
CA PRO A 258 -14.18 -3.83 -11.50
C PRO A 258 -15.14 -4.87 -12.08
N SER A 259 -14.69 -6.13 -12.12
CA SER A 259 -15.58 -7.24 -12.47
C SER A 259 -16.77 -7.30 -11.50
N VAL A 260 -17.98 -7.50 -12.05
CA VAL A 260 -19.22 -7.63 -11.28
C VAL A 260 -19.81 -9.02 -11.57
N PRO A 261 -20.06 -9.87 -10.54
CA PRO A 261 -19.78 -9.63 -9.12
C PRO A 261 -18.28 -9.60 -8.83
N TYR A 262 -17.86 -8.70 -7.93
CA TYR A 262 -16.46 -8.62 -7.52
C TYR A 262 -16.13 -9.90 -6.73
N PRO A 263 -15.06 -10.65 -7.07
CA PRO A 263 -14.67 -11.84 -6.33
C PRO A 263 -14.43 -11.49 -4.86
N SER A 264 -15.35 -11.90 -4.00
CA SER A 264 -15.28 -11.69 -2.56
C SER A 264 -15.71 -12.97 -1.85
N ALA A 265 -15.14 -13.19 -0.68
CA ALA A 265 -15.53 -14.24 0.24
C ALA A 265 -15.93 -13.59 1.57
N PRO A 266 -16.94 -14.13 2.27
CA PRO A 266 -17.25 -13.67 3.62
C PRO A 266 -16.07 -14.00 4.55
N ALA A 267 -15.64 -13.03 5.33
CA ALA A 267 -14.74 -13.30 6.46
C ALA A 267 -15.59 -13.93 7.58
N ILE A 268 -15.39 -15.22 7.86
CA ILE A 268 -16.14 -15.97 8.86
C ILE A 268 -15.21 -16.32 10.01
N ALA A 269 -15.50 -15.81 11.20
CA ALA A 269 -14.81 -16.25 12.42
C ALA A 269 -15.42 -17.55 12.93
N PRO A 270 -14.63 -18.55 13.35
CA PRO A 270 -15.11 -19.71 14.10
C PRO A 270 -15.95 -19.30 15.31
N ALA A 271 -16.91 -20.15 15.70
CA ALA A 271 -17.81 -19.85 16.82
C ALA A 271 -17.06 -19.64 18.14
N PHE A 272 -15.90 -20.28 18.30
CA PHE A 272 -14.98 -20.10 19.42
C PHE A 272 -14.67 -18.61 19.69
N PHE A 273 -14.41 -17.82 18.64
CA PHE A 273 -14.01 -16.41 18.75
C PHE A 273 -15.18 -15.43 18.84
N ARG A 274 -16.41 -15.88 18.60
CA ARG A 274 -17.60 -15.01 18.62
C ARG A 274 -18.04 -14.73 20.06
N PRO A 275 -18.81 -13.66 20.31
CA PRO A 275 -19.40 -13.41 21.63
C PRO A 275 -20.18 -14.63 22.13
N GLY A 276 -19.96 -15.02 23.39
CA GLY A 276 -20.51 -16.24 23.99
C GLY A 276 -19.76 -17.53 23.66
N GLY A 277 -18.66 -17.47 22.90
CA GLY A 277 -17.76 -18.59 22.65
C GLY A 277 -16.68 -18.73 23.74
N ASP A 278 -15.98 -19.86 23.73
CA ASP A 278 -14.98 -20.22 24.75
C ASP A 278 -13.71 -19.35 24.72
N VAL A 279 -13.56 -18.46 23.74
CA VAL A 279 -12.56 -17.38 23.81
C VAL A 279 -12.69 -16.55 25.09
N GLU A 280 -13.89 -16.46 25.66
CA GLU A 280 -14.14 -15.77 26.93
C GLU A 280 -13.44 -16.44 28.13
N ARG A 281 -13.03 -17.71 28.01
CA ARG A 281 -12.24 -18.41 29.04
C ARG A 281 -10.78 -17.96 29.05
N ILE A 282 -10.27 -17.42 27.95
CA ILE A 282 -8.91 -16.89 27.87
C ILE A 282 -8.80 -15.67 28.76
N ILE A 283 -7.75 -15.61 29.58
CA ILE A 283 -7.49 -14.46 30.46
C ILE A 283 -7.20 -13.23 29.57
N PRO A 284 -7.84 -12.07 29.83
CA PRO A 284 -7.55 -10.87 29.07
C PRO A 284 -6.05 -10.52 29.05
N GLY A 285 -5.50 -10.31 27.86
CA GLY A 285 -4.10 -9.99 27.63
C GLY A 285 -3.13 -11.18 27.61
N ALA A 286 -3.63 -12.41 27.80
CA ALA A 286 -2.84 -13.63 27.64
C ALA A 286 -2.38 -13.82 26.18
N VAL A 287 -1.28 -14.53 25.97
CA VAL A 287 -0.76 -14.80 24.63
C VAL A 287 -1.34 -16.11 24.11
N VAL A 288 -1.95 -16.04 22.93
CA VAL A 288 -2.55 -17.16 22.22
C VAL A 288 -1.83 -17.31 20.88
N LEU A 289 -1.37 -18.53 20.60
CA LEU A 289 -0.87 -18.88 19.27
C LEU A 289 -2.06 -19.37 18.43
N ILE A 290 -2.28 -18.78 17.25
CA ILE A 290 -3.42 -19.13 16.40
C ILE A 290 -2.92 -19.57 15.03
N THR A 291 -3.41 -20.72 14.55
CA THR A 291 -3.15 -21.16 13.17
C THR A 291 -4.40 -21.02 12.30
N PRO A 292 -4.27 -20.64 11.01
CA PRO A 292 -3.02 -20.39 10.29
C PRO A 292 -2.28 -19.16 10.82
N PHE A 293 -0.95 -19.26 10.86
CA PHE A 293 -0.08 -18.24 11.47
C PHE A 293 -0.25 -16.93 10.70
N SER A 294 -0.56 -15.83 11.39
CA SER A 294 -0.83 -14.57 10.69
C SER A 294 0.42 -14.01 10.04
N SER A 295 0.29 -13.64 8.78
CA SER A 295 1.36 -13.10 7.93
C SER A 295 0.79 -12.12 6.91
N LYS A 296 1.67 -11.57 6.07
CA LYS A 296 1.30 -10.72 4.92
C LYS A 296 0.35 -11.44 3.94
N GLN A 297 0.32 -12.77 3.98
CA GLN A 297 -0.46 -13.64 3.10
C GLN A 297 -1.78 -14.10 3.74
N SER A 298 -1.86 -14.16 5.07
CA SER A 298 -3.07 -14.55 5.80
C SER A 298 -3.28 -13.68 7.04
N THR A 299 -4.43 -13.01 7.10
CA THR A 299 -4.83 -12.14 8.22
C THR A 299 -6.05 -12.69 8.98
N ASP A 300 -6.40 -13.95 8.77
CA ASP A 300 -7.60 -14.57 9.35
C ASP A 300 -7.55 -14.58 10.88
N ALA A 301 -6.43 -14.97 11.48
CA ALA A 301 -6.28 -14.95 12.94
C ALA A 301 -6.30 -13.52 13.53
N MET A 302 -5.80 -12.51 12.81
CA MET A 302 -6.00 -11.10 13.19
C MET A 302 -7.47 -10.68 13.14
N TYR A 303 -8.22 -11.14 12.14
CA TYR A 303 -9.66 -10.92 12.07
C TYR A 303 -10.38 -11.61 13.24
N TRP A 304 -10.03 -12.85 13.58
CA TRP A 304 -10.60 -13.56 14.72
C TRP A 304 -10.29 -12.87 16.05
N GLN A 305 -9.07 -12.34 16.22
CA GLN A 305 -8.72 -11.50 17.38
C GLN A 305 -9.58 -10.24 17.48
N ALA A 306 -9.85 -9.58 16.35
CA ALA A 306 -10.73 -8.41 16.31
C ALA A 306 -12.19 -8.77 16.67
N VAL A 307 -12.70 -9.91 16.20
CA VAL A 307 -14.03 -10.42 16.58
C VAL A 307 -14.10 -10.75 18.07
N ALA A 308 -13.02 -11.29 18.63
CA ALA A 308 -12.85 -11.50 20.07
C ALA A 308 -12.55 -10.21 20.86
N ASN A 309 -12.76 -9.03 20.26
CA ASN A 309 -12.55 -7.71 20.85
C ASN A 309 -11.15 -7.53 21.47
N TYR A 310 -10.11 -8.03 20.79
CA TYR A 310 -8.71 -7.96 21.23
C TYR A 310 -8.47 -8.53 22.64
N ARG A 311 -9.25 -9.54 23.04
CA ARG A 311 -9.15 -10.16 24.37
C ARG A 311 -7.77 -10.76 24.65
N PHE A 312 -7.07 -11.26 23.64
CA PHE A 312 -5.76 -11.88 23.78
C PHE A 312 -4.72 -11.20 22.88
N LYS A 313 -3.44 -11.42 23.20
CA LYS A 313 -2.29 -11.04 22.36
C LYS A 313 -1.89 -12.24 21.50
N MET A 314 -1.21 -11.98 20.38
CA MET A 314 -0.68 -13.03 19.52
C MET A 314 0.81 -12.79 19.27
N PRO A 315 1.62 -13.85 19.11
CA PRO A 315 3.02 -13.72 18.68
C PRO A 315 3.16 -13.41 17.18
N GLU A 316 2.05 -13.46 16.43
CA GLU A 316 1.97 -13.30 14.98
C GLU A 316 1.23 -12.03 14.55
N GLY A 317 1.33 -11.69 13.26
CA GLY A 317 0.59 -10.56 12.70
C GLY A 317 1.24 -9.95 11.45
N ASP A 318 0.42 -9.29 10.62
CA ASP A 318 0.89 -8.39 9.57
C ASP A 318 1.14 -7.00 10.17
N ALA A 319 2.37 -6.78 10.64
CA ALA A 319 2.79 -5.54 11.31
C ALA A 319 4.24 -5.18 10.98
N PHE A 320 4.58 -3.90 10.99
CA PHE A 320 5.98 -3.48 10.96
C PHE A 320 6.58 -3.64 12.35
N THR A 321 7.68 -4.37 12.46
CA THR A 321 8.39 -4.59 13.74
C THR A 321 9.82 -4.02 13.68
N PRO A 322 10.48 -3.80 14.82
CA PRO A 322 11.79 -3.14 14.85
C PRO A 322 12.84 -3.82 13.97
N GLY A 323 13.54 -3.04 13.15
CA GLY A 323 14.43 -3.55 12.10
C GLY A 323 13.74 -3.67 10.74
N PRO A 324 14.32 -4.42 9.78
CA PRO A 324 13.81 -4.52 8.41
C PRO A 324 12.73 -5.61 8.27
N TYR A 325 11.94 -5.84 9.32
CA TYR A 325 10.99 -6.93 9.38
C TYR A 325 9.57 -6.45 9.10
N LEU A 326 8.89 -7.26 8.31
CA LEU A 326 7.45 -7.18 8.17
C LEU A 326 6.84 -8.48 8.70
N GLY A 327 6.12 -8.35 9.79
CA GLY A 327 5.64 -9.43 10.63
C GLY A 327 6.48 -9.62 11.89
N PRO A 328 6.23 -10.68 12.66
CA PRO A 328 7.04 -11.03 13.81
C PRO A 328 8.47 -11.37 13.43
N HIS A 329 9.38 -11.30 14.39
CA HIS A 329 10.75 -11.79 14.20
C HIS A 329 10.74 -13.28 13.86
N PRO A 330 11.60 -13.75 12.93
CA PRO A 330 11.64 -15.14 12.53
C PRO A 330 11.78 -16.09 13.71
N SER A 331 10.91 -17.11 13.75
CA SER A 331 10.96 -18.19 14.73
C SER A 331 10.89 -19.56 14.07
N PHE A 332 11.29 -20.59 14.81
CA PHE A 332 11.18 -21.97 14.33
C PHE A 332 9.71 -22.33 14.13
N LEU A 333 8.85 -21.96 15.09
CA LEU A 333 7.43 -22.25 15.09
C LEU A 333 6.70 -21.56 13.94
N GLN A 334 7.01 -20.30 13.62
CA GLN A 334 6.50 -19.63 12.42
C GLN A 334 6.85 -20.42 11.17
N SER A 335 8.14 -20.72 10.97
CA SER A 335 8.62 -21.40 9.76
C SER A 335 8.02 -22.81 9.60
N ALA A 336 7.83 -23.52 10.71
CA ALA A 336 7.23 -24.85 10.75
C ALA A 336 5.74 -24.80 10.39
N LEU A 337 4.98 -23.90 11.01
CA LEU A 337 3.53 -23.79 10.79
C LEU A 337 3.21 -23.28 9.39
N ASP A 338 3.91 -22.27 8.88
CA ASP A 338 3.80 -21.81 7.49
C ASP A 338 4.16 -22.95 6.51
N GLY A 339 5.13 -23.79 6.87
CA GLY A 339 5.51 -24.95 6.09
C GLY A 339 4.41 -26.00 6.01
N LEU A 340 3.84 -26.37 7.16
CA LEU A 340 2.75 -27.34 7.27
C LEU A 340 1.50 -26.85 6.56
N ASP A 341 1.16 -25.56 6.69
CA ASP A 341 0.00 -24.97 6.02
C ASP A 341 0.15 -24.97 4.49
N ALA A 342 1.38 -24.80 4.00
CA ALA A 342 1.74 -24.93 2.60
C ALA A 342 1.89 -26.39 2.12
N GLY A 343 1.61 -27.39 2.97
CA GLY A 343 1.68 -28.82 2.64
C GLY A 343 3.08 -29.44 2.68
N ARG A 344 4.07 -28.76 3.28
CA ARG A 344 5.40 -29.35 3.51
C ARG A 344 5.35 -30.29 4.72
N ALA A 345 5.87 -31.49 4.56
CA ALA A 345 5.99 -32.45 5.65
C ALA A 345 7.07 -32.02 6.65
N LEU A 346 6.80 -32.19 7.94
CA LEU A 346 7.77 -31.98 9.03
C LEU A 346 7.66 -33.13 10.04
N THR A 347 8.73 -33.90 10.18
CA THR A 347 8.79 -34.98 11.18
C THR A 347 9.15 -34.41 12.55
N VAL A 348 8.39 -34.76 13.58
CA VAL A 348 8.64 -34.32 14.96
C VAL A 348 9.74 -35.18 15.60
N THR A 349 10.98 -34.73 15.49
CA THR A 349 12.11 -35.27 16.26
C THR A 349 12.19 -34.61 17.65
N PRO A 350 12.95 -35.17 18.60
CA PRO A 350 13.18 -34.53 19.90
C PRO A 350 13.69 -33.09 19.78
N ASP A 351 14.58 -32.82 18.83
CA ASP A 351 15.11 -31.47 18.57
C ASP A 351 14.04 -30.51 18.03
N VAL A 352 13.21 -30.98 17.09
CA VAL A 352 12.08 -30.20 16.55
C VAL A 352 11.10 -29.84 17.66
N ARG A 353 10.74 -30.82 18.50
CA ARG A 353 9.86 -30.62 19.65
C ARG A 353 10.46 -29.63 20.64
N ALA A 354 11.74 -29.76 20.96
CA ALA A 354 12.42 -28.85 21.88
C ALA A 354 12.42 -27.40 21.38
N ARG A 355 12.68 -27.18 20.07
CA ARG A 355 12.63 -25.83 19.47
C ARG A 355 11.21 -25.25 19.48
N ALA A 356 10.21 -26.04 19.15
CA ALA A 356 8.81 -25.59 19.19
C ALA A 356 8.39 -25.19 20.61
N LEU A 357 8.72 -25.99 21.62
CA LEU A 357 8.45 -25.65 23.02
C LEU A 357 9.20 -24.40 23.48
N ALA A 358 10.47 -24.26 23.09
CA ALA A 358 11.27 -23.08 23.43
C ALA A 358 10.65 -21.79 22.85
N ASP A 359 10.15 -21.84 21.61
CA ASP A 359 9.43 -20.70 21.02
C ASP A 359 8.13 -20.39 21.76
N LEU A 360 7.33 -21.41 22.10
CA LEU A 360 6.08 -21.26 22.86
C LEU A 360 6.33 -20.63 24.24
N GLU A 361 7.39 -21.04 24.92
CA GLU A 361 7.83 -20.47 26.21
C GLU A 361 8.34 -19.03 26.04
N THR A 362 9.18 -18.79 25.02
CA THR A 362 9.72 -17.45 24.72
C THR A 362 8.62 -16.43 24.43
N PHE A 363 7.55 -16.86 23.76
CA PHE A 363 6.38 -16.03 23.49
C PHE A 363 5.40 -15.98 24.67
N GLY A 364 5.56 -16.82 25.69
CA GLY A 364 4.63 -16.90 26.82
C GLY A 364 3.24 -17.41 26.42
N VAL A 365 3.16 -18.34 25.46
CA VAL A 365 1.89 -18.87 24.95
C VAL A 365 1.17 -19.68 26.02
N THR A 366 -0.07 -19.26 26.32
CA THR A 366 -0.94 -19.90 27.32
C THR A 366 -2.04 -20.75 26.69
N THR A 367 -2.33 -20.53 25.41
CA THR A 367 -3.36 -21.27 24.68
C THR A 367 -2.93 -21.38 23.23
N ILE A 368 -3.11 -22.54 22.64
CA ILE A 368 -2.89 -22.76 21.21
C ILE A 368 -4.26 -23.04 20.59
N VAL A 369 -4.57 -22.37 19.49
CA VAL A 369 -5.83 -22.55 18.76
C VAL A 369 -5.50 -22.85 17.30
N ALA A 370 -5.86 -24.04 16.83
CA ALA A 370 -5.77 -24.37 15.42
C ALA A 370 -7.13 -24.18 14.73
N GLY A 371 -7.22 -23.13 13.93
CA GLY A 371 -8.38 -22.80 13.12
C GLY A 371 -8.37 -23.45 11.74
N PRO A 372 -9.42 -23.20 10.93
CA PRO A 372 -9.52 -23.74 9.59
C PRO A 372 -8.39 -23.23 8.67
N SER A 373 -7.67 -24.16 8.03
CA SER A 373 -6.63 -23.84 7.04
C SER A 373 -6.36 -25.03 6.11
N PRO A 374 -5.69 -24.83 4.95
CA PRO A 374 -5.37 -25.93 4.03
C PRO A 374 -4.54 -27.06 4.67
N GLY A 375 -3.57 -26.72 5.54
CA GLY A 375 -2.75 -27.70 6.25
C GLY A 375 -3.23 -28.05 7.65
N HIS A 376 -4.50 -27.79 7.97
CA HIS A 376 -5.06 -27.96 9.32
C HIS A 376 -4.73 -29.32 9.96
N ALA A 377 -4.92 -30.43 9.24
CA ALA A 377 -4.62 -31.76 9.76
C ALA A 377 -3.14 -31.94 10.14
N ALA A 378 -2.22 -31.49 9.27
CA ALA A 378 -0.79 -31.58 9.52
C ALA A 378 -0.34 -30.68 10.69
N ILE A 379 -0.98 -29.52 10.85
CA ILE A 379 -0.75 -28.60 11.97
C ILE A 379 -1.23 -29.22 13.28
N VAL A 380 -2.44 -29.79 13.30
CA VAL A 380 -3.01 -30.44 14.50
C VAL A 380 -2.16 -31.65 14.90
N ASP A 381 -1.72 -32.48 13.95
CA ASP A 381 -0.85 -33.62 14.20
C ASP A 381 0.51 -33.18 14.78
N PHE A 382 1.09 -32.10 14.24
CA PHE A 382 2.33 -31.52 14.74
C PHE A 382 2.19 -30.99 16.17
N LEU A 383 1.17 -30.16 16.43
CA LEU A 383 0.93 -29.55 17.73
C LEU A 383 0.59 -30.61 18.80
N THR A 384 -0.16 -31.65 18.43
CA THR A 384 -0.45 -32.79 19.33
C THR A 384 0.82 -33.50 19.77
N GLN A 385 1.79 -33.70 18.87
CA GLN A 385 3.09 -34.30 19.20
C GLN A 385 3.98 -33.36 20.02
N VAL A 386 3.93 -32.05 19.77
CA VAL A 386 4.66 -31.04 20.54
C VAL A 386 4.13 -30.96 21.97
N GLU A 387 2.82 -30.79 22.15
CA GLU A 387 2.17 -30.68 23.46
C GLU A 387 2.05 -32.02 24.19
N ALA A 388 2.27 -33.14 23.49
CA ALA A 388 2.04 -34.50 24.00
C ALA A 388 0.63 -34.71 24.57
N THR A 389 -0.34 -33.93 24.10
CA THR A 389 -1.75 -33.96 24.52
C THR A 389 -2.64 -33.71 23.31
N ALA A 390 -3.81 -34.36 23.29
CA ALA A 390 -4.81 -34.15 22.27
C ALA A 390 -5.51 -32.79 22.46
N PRO A 391 -5.89 -32.09 21.37
CA PRO A 391 -6.69 -30.88 21.47
C PRO A 391 -8.11 -31.17 21.92
N VAL A 392 -8.81 -30.11 22.30
CA VAL A 392 -10.26 -30.09 22.48
C VAL A 392 -10.88 -29.40 21.27
N ALA A 393 -11.73 -30.12 20.55
CA ALA A 393 -12.52 -29.56 19.47
C ALA A 393 -13.62 -28.65 20.05
N ASP A 394 -13.63 -27.39 19.63
CA ASP A 394 -14.50 -26.36 20.19
C ASP A 394 -14.84 -25.28 19.16
N GLY A 395 -16.13 -25.04 18.92
CA GLY A 395 -16.56 -23.92 18.09
C GLY A 395 -15.98 -23.85 16.67
N GLY A 396 -15.53 -24.97 16.11
CA GLY A 396 -14.89 -25.05 14.79
C GLY A 396 -13.36 -24.83 14.79
N VAL A 397 -12.71 -24.95 15.95
CA VAL A 397 -11.25 -24.94 16.12
C VAL A 397 -10.79 -26.09 17.03
N GLU A 398 -9.50 -26.39 17.03
CA GLU A 398 -8.85 -27.31 17.96
C GLU A 398 -8.03 -26.53 18.99
N VAL A 399 -8.26 -26.78 20.29
CA VAL A 399 -7.69 -25.95 21.36
C VAL A 399 -6.82 -26.76 22.32
N TRP A 400 -5.62 -26.24 22.62
CA TRP A 400 -4.78 -26.71 23.72
C TRP A 400 -4.73 -25.64 24.81
N TRP A 401 -5.27 -25.97 25.97
CA TRP A 401 -5.24 -25.12 27.16
C TRP A 401 -3.95 -25.41 27.95
N ARG A 402 -2.93 -24.57 27.80
CA ARG A 402 -1.67 -24.74 28.53
C ARG A 402 -1.83 -24.17 29.93
N VAL A 403 -1.55 -24.96 30.95
CA VAL A 403 -1.46 -24.48 32.33
C VAL A 403 -0.15 -23.71 32.42
N SER A 404 -0.20 -22.41 32.70
CA SER A 404 0.99 -21.62 32.95
C SER A 404 1.75 -22.23 34.12
N SER A 405 2.91 -22.85 33.87
CA SER A 405 3.90 -23.10 34.92
C SER A 405 4.41 -21.73 35.37
N GLY A 406 3.83 -21.23 36.46
CA GLY A 406 4.14 -19.91 37.03
C GLY A 406 5.53 -19.80 37.63
#